data_AF-A0A960IA47-F1
#
_entry.id   AF-A0A960IA47-F1
#
_cell.length_a   1.000
_cell.length_b   1.000
_cell.length_c   1.000
_cell.angle_alpha   90.00
_cell.angle_beta   90.00
_cell.angle_gamma   90.00
#
_symmetry.space_group_name_H-M   'P 1'
#
loop_
_entity.id
_entity.type
_entity.pdbx_description
1 polymer ?
#
loop_
_entity_poly.entity_id
_entity_poly.type
_entity_poly.pdbx_seq_one_letter_code
_entity_poly.pdbx_strand_id
1 'polypeptide(L)'
;MNVALVMIVVGVLAGASAGVVSSRSSVPDLGDPHLRRNTVRRVLSDHPLARRAARAVPRVAGAALAEAVVIAAVVVIACAAVVGLILVMIRSNVGLTRADAPVSQWAAEHATTGSTAVMSELSKFGGTAYVLIGAVAVTVYAGYRDRRWAVPIFVVVAMVGQFAVSNAIKWSVERARPSLSNLTGFSGTSFPSGHAVAAAAAWASAAFLLGRGRSRHVRGVLFGVAVGLGVTVAGTRVALGVHWTTDVIAGLMIGWSWFAVCAVLFGGRRLRPAEPLLVAREQTQADAVAVCEDRPVQFSAELRDRVADGTITLTFRRWSRLQVRVGGRYRSGGAMIEIDDIDLVPFSSIDDDDLALTGEADREALRRRTAHAGPVEDDTLVYRIEFHVVTPHS
;
A
#
# COMPACT_ATOMS: atom_id res chain seq x y z
N MET A 1 35.48 25.97 -2.44
CA MET A 1 35.14 24.60 -1.96
C MET A 1 34.78 23.75 -3.17
N ASN A 2 35.36 22.55 -3.34
CA ASN A 2 35.14 21.72 -4.54
C ASN A 2 33.67 21.26 -4.63
N VAL A 3 33.00 21.55 -5.75
CA VAL A 3 31.56 21.24 -5.95
C VAL A 3 31.24 19.76 -5.76
N ALA A 4 32.12 18.83 -6.18
CA ALA A 4 31.90 17.40 -6.01
C ALA A 4 31.88 16.99 -4.53
N LEU A 5 32.77 17.55 -3.72
CA LEU A 5 32.82 17.30 -2.28
C LEU A 5 31.53 17.75 -1.61
N VAL A 6 31.01 18.93 -1.98
CA VAL A 6 29.75 19.45 -1.42
C VAL A 6 28.59 18.52 -1.75
N MET A 7 28.45 18.07 -3.00
CA MET A 7 27.36 17.18 -3.40
C MET A 7 27.43 15.82 -2.69
N ILE A 8 28.63 15.27 -2.51
CA ILE A 8 28.84 14.02 -1.77
C ILE A 8 28.46 14.21 -0.29
N VAL A 9 28.92 15.28 0.35
CA VAL A 9 28.62 15.56 1.76
C VAL A 9 27.12 15.75 1.97
N VAL A 10 26.44 16.51 1.10
CA VAL A 10 24.97 16.69 1.16
C VAL A 10 24.26 15.34 1.03
N GLY A 11 24.68 14.49 0.10
CA GLY A 11 24.16 13.13 -0.05
C GLY A 11 24.37 12.26 1.19
N VAL A 12 25.58 12.25 1.75
CA VAL A 12 25.91 11.48 2.96
C VAL A 12 25.10 11.96 4.16
N LEU A 13 24.97 13.27 4.37
CA LEU A 13 24.19 13.83 5.47
C LEU A 13 22.70 13.52 5.32
N ALA A 14 22.15 13.64 4.12
CA ALA A 14 20.76 13.27 3.83
C ALA A 14 20.51 11.79 4.10
N GLY A 15 21.43 10.92 3.64
CA GLY A 15 21.35 9.48 3.85
C GLY A 15 21.49 9.07 5.31
N ALA A 16 22.45 9.64 6.03
CA ALA A 16 22.64 9.38 7.46
C ALA A 16 21.40 9.81 8.26
N SER A 17 20.86 10.99 7.97
CA SER A 17 19.64 11.51 8.60
C SER A 17 18.45 10.59 8.33
N ALA A 18 18.21 10.22 7.07
CA ALA A 18 17.13 9.30 6.70
C ALA A 18 17.30 7.92 7.33
N GLY A 19 18.53 7.40 7.42
CA GLY A 19 18.81 6.12 8.04
C GLY A 19 18.62 6.12 9.56
N VAL A 20 19.03 7.19 10.24
CA VAL A 20 18.78 7.39 11.68
C VAL A 20 17.29 7.53 11.95
N VAL A 21 16.57 8.37 11.19
CA VAL A 21 15.13 8.52 11.32
C VAL A 21 14.44 7.18 11.09
N SER A 22 14.78 6.46 10.03
CA SER A 22 14.18 5.16 9.71
C SER A 22 14.46 4.07 10.77
N SER A 23 15.68 4.01 11.30
CA SER A 23 16.07 3.03 12.32
C SER A 23 15.50 3.31 13.71
N ARG A 24 15.23 4.59 14.02
CA ARG A 24 14.58 5.06 15.25
C ARG A 24 13.07 5.12 15.15
N SER A 25 12.54 5.26 13.95
CA SER A 25 11.11 5.32 13.72
C SER A 25 10.50 3.98 14.13
N SER A 26 9.72 4.02 15.21
CA SER A 26 8.86 2.94 15.67
C SER A 26 7.67 2.78 14.73
N VAL A 27 7.81 3.02 13.42
CA VAL A 27 6.76 2.72 12.46
C VAL A 27 6.52 1.22 12.61
N PRO A 28 5.33 0.83 13.09
CA PRO A 28 4.99 -0.56 13.28
C PRO A 28 5.35 -1.33 12.03
N ASP A 29 5.84 -2.56 12.17
CA ASP A 29 5.95 -3.40 10.98
C ASP A 29 4.55 -3.50 10.38
N LEU A 30 4.33 -2.89 9.21
CA LEU A 30 3.00 -2.81 8.58
C LEU A 30 2.45 -4.19 8.20
N GLY A 31 3.22 -5.26 8.45
CA GLY A 31 2.78 -6.64 8.42
C GLY A 31 2.21 -7.18 9.73
N ASP A 32 2.32 -6.47 10.87
CA ASP A 32 1.70 -6.85 12.14
C ASP A 32 0.26 -6.29 12.21
N PRO A 33 -0.77 -7.15 12.14
CA PRO A 33 -2.16 -6.71 12.12
C PRO A 33 -2.63 -6.07 13.43
N HIS A 34 -2.03 -6.45 14.57
CA HIS A 34 -2.48 -6.01 15.88
C HIS A 34 -1.93 -4.62 16.24
N LEU A 35 -0.71 -4.30 15.81
CA LEU A 35 -0.11 -2.97 16.01
C LEU A 35 -0.77 -1.85 15.15
N ARG A 36 -1.35 -2.23 14.00
CA ARG A 36 -2.08 -1.30 13.10
C ARG A 36 -3.28 -0.66 13.80
N ARG A 37 -4.06 -1.44 14.55
CA ARG A 37 -5.33 -1.00 15.14
C ARG A 37 -5.17 0.14 16.15
N ASN A 38 -4.15 0.10 17.00
CA ASN A 38 -3.98 1.06 18.10
C ASN A 38 -3.28 2.36 17.67
N THR A 39 -2.34 2.28 16.74
CA THR A 39 -1.59 3.46 16.25
C THR A 39 -2.48 4.31 15.34
N VAL A 40 -3.28 3.66 14.49
CA VAL A 40 -4.15 4.34 13.52
C VAL A 40 -5.40 4.90 14.19
N ARG A 41 -5.95 4.25 15.21
CA ARG A 41 -7.06 4.81 16.01
C ARG A 41 -6.68 6.13 16.70
N ARG A 42 -5.40 6.29 17.09
CA ARG A 42 -4.83 7.56 17.58
C ARG A 42 -4.72 8.62 16.48
N VAL A 43 -4.17 8.27 15.32
CA VAL A 43 -4.01 9.26 14.23
C VAL A 43 -5.37 9.69 13.63
N LEU A 44 -6.32 8.76 13.52
CA LEU A 44 -7.70 9.04 13.09
C LEU A 44 -8.52 9.74 14.18
N SER A 45 -8.20 9.59 15.47
CA SER A 45 -8.87 10.36 16.51
C SER A 45 -8.55 11.84 16.40
N ASP A 46 -7.35 12.17 15.95
CA ASP A 46 -6.79 13.52 16.05
C ASP A 46 -7.05 14.40 14.81
N HIS A 47 -7.39 13.81 13.66
CA HIS A 47 -7.61 14.58 12.41
C HIS A 47 -9.01 14.39 11.74
N PRO A 48 -9.83 15.45 11.66
CA PRO A 48 -11.21 15.36 11.13
C PRO A 48 -11.29 15.12 9.62
N LEU A 49 -10.28 15.54 8.84
CA LEU A 49 -10.20 15.28 7.40
C LEU A 49 -9.87 13.82 7.08
N ALA A 50 -9.00 13.19 7.88
CA ALA A 50 -8.67 11.78 7.76
C ALA A 50 -9.89 10.89 8.05
N ARG A 51 -10.75 11.27 9.02
CA ARG A 51 -12.02 10.60 9.28
C ARG A 51 -12.99 10.68 8.10
N ARG A 52 -13.05 11.81 7.38
CA ARG A 52 -13.93 11.97 6.21
C ARG A 52 -13.44 11.15 5.02
N ALA A 53 -12.14 11.15 4.76
CA ALA A 53 -11.53 10.30 3.72
C ALA A 53 -11.75 8.80 4.00
N ALA A 54 -11.58 8.36 5.25
CA ALA A 54 -11.80 6.97 5.66
C ALA A 54 -13.26 6.50 5.49
N ARG A 55 -14.24 7.41 5.60
CA ARG A 55 -15.67 7.10 5.38
C ARG A 55 -16.03 6.95 3.90
N ALA A 56 -15.25 7.54 3.00
CA ALA A 56 -15.48 7.52 1.55
C ALA A 56 -14.87 6.28 0.87
N VAL A 57 -14.00 5.53 1.55
CA VAL A 57 -13.46 4.27 1.02
C VAL A 57 -14.51 3.16 1.17
N PRO A 58 -14.86 2.43 0.09
CA PRO A 58 -15.81 1.33 0.15
C PRO A 58 -15.40 0.31 1.22
N ARG A 59 -16.35 -0.07 2.10
CA ARG A 59 -16.19 -1.04 3.21
C ARG A 59 -15.77 -2.47 2.79
N VAL A 60 -15.49 -2.68 1.50
CA VAL A 60 -15.17 -3.97 0.87
C VAL A 60 -13.67 -4.29 0.94
N ALA A 61 -12.81 -3.29 1.19
CA ALA A 61 -11.40 -3.46 1.51
C ALA A 61 -11.23 -3.24 3.02
N GLY A 62 -10.84 -4.27 3.79
CA GLY A 62 -10.74 -4.08 5.24
C GLY A 62 -9.77 -2.96 5.63
N ALA A 63 -9.99 -2.40 6.82
CA ALA A 63 -9.46 -1.10 7.26
C ALA A 63 -7.97 -0.92 6.96
N ALA A 64 -7.15 -1.95 7.11
CA ALA A 64 -5.70 -1.90 6.92
C ALA A 64 -5.23 -1.72 5.45
N LEU A 65 -6.00 -2.20 4.47
CA LEU A 65 -5.74 -1.98 3.04
C LEU A 65 -6.30 -0.64 2.59
N ALA A 66 -7.53 -0.32 3.03
CA ALA A 66 -8.11 1.01 2.85
C ALA A 66 -7.14 2.08 3.39
N GLU A 67 -6.54 1.85 4.56
CA GLU A 67 -5.55 2.72 5.18
C GLU A 67 -4.24 2.80 4.38
N ALA A 68 -3.68 1.67 3.93
CA ALA A 68 -2.44 1.70 3.15
C ALA A 68 -2.64 2.42 1.80
N VAL A 69 -3.77 2.18 1.14
CA VAL A 69 -4.16 2.86 -0.09
C VAL A 69 -4.44 4.34 0.17
N VAL A 70 -5.10 4.70 1.27
CA VAL A 70 -5.32 6.10 1.66
C VAL A 70 -3.98 6.77 1.96
N ILE A 71 -3.05 6.13 2.65
CA ILE A 71 -1.70 6.67 2.89
C ILE A 71 -0.97 6.88 1.57
N ALA A 72 -0.98 5.90 0.66
CA ALA A 72 -0.38 6.04 -0.67
C ALA A 72 -1.03 7.20 -1.45
N ALA A 73 -2.37 7.29 -1.43
CA ALA A 73 -3.11 8.36 -2.07
C ALA A 73 -2.79 9.73 -1.47
N VAL A 74 -2.71 9.85 -0.14
CA VAL A 74 -2.32 11.07 0.56
C VAL A 74 -0.89 11.47 0.21
N VAL A 75 0.05 10.52 0.17
CA VAL A 75 1.44 10.78 -0.25
C VAL A 75 1.50 11.26 -1.70
N VAL A 76 0.76 10.62 -2.61
CA VAL A 76 0.69 11.02 -4.02
C VAL A 76 0.07 12.41 -4.16
N ILE A 77 -1.04 12.70 -3.46
CA ILE A 77 -1.71 14.00 -3.50
C ILE A 77 -0.81 15.09 -2.90
N ALA A 78 -0.17 14.84 -1.77
CA ALA A 78 0.77 15.78 -1.16
C ALA A 78 1.97 16.04 -2.09
N CYS A 79 2.53 14.99 -2.71
CA CYS A 79 3.59 15.12 -3.69
C CYS A 79 3.14 15.93 -4.92
N ALA A 80 1.97 15.61 -5.47
CA ALA A 80 1.40 16.34 -6.60
C ALA A 80 1.13 17.82 -6.26
N ALA A 81 0.68 18.12 -5.04
CA ALA A 81 0.47 19.49 -4.58
C ALA A 81 1.79 20.26 -4.47
N VAL A 82 2.85 19.63 -3.94
CA VAL A 82 4.18 20.26 -3.87
C VAL A 82 4.80 20.43 -5.26
N VAL A 83 4.68 19.44 -6.14
CA VAL A 83 5.13 19.56 -7.54
C VAL A 83 4.35 20.65 -8.26
N GLY A 84 3.03 20.75 -8.06
CA GLY A 84 2.20 21.83 -8.58
C GLY A 84 2.63 23.20 -8.06
N LEU A 85 2.94 23.30 -6.76
CA LEU A 85 3.49 24.52 -6.17
C LEU A 85 4.84 24.89 -6.81
N ILE A 86 5.73 23.93 -7.04
CA ILE A 86 7.00 24.15 -7.74
C ILE A 86 6.74 24.66 -9.16
N LEU A 87 5.76 24.12 -9.88
CA LEU A 87 5.39 24.62 -11.22
C LEU A 87 4.87 26.05 -11.19
N VAL A 88 4.06 26.43 -10.19
CA VAL A 88 3.61 27.81 -9.98
C VAL A 88 4.80 28.74 -9.66
N MET A 89 5.73 28.29 -8.82
CA MET A 89 6.98 29.01 -8.51
C MET A 89 7.83 29.22 -9.76
N ILE A 90 7.92 28.21 -10.63
CA ILE A 90 8.63 28.28 -11.92
C ILE A 90 8.00 29.32 -12.83
N ARG A 91 6.67 29.29 -13.01
CA ARG A 91 5.96 30.23 -13.90
C ARG A 91 6.01 31.68 -13.41
N SER A 92 6.03 31.87 -12.09
CA SER A 92 5.96 33.21 -11.49
C SER A 92 7.34 33.75 -11.06
N ASN A 93 8.40 32.95 -11.21
CA ASN A 93 9.75 33.24 -10.74
C ASN A 93 9.83 33.68 -9.25
N VAL A 94 9.21 32.89 -8.38
CA VAL A 94 9.14 33.13 -6.93
C VAL A 94 9.65 31.94 -6.13
N GLY A 95 9.88 32.14 -4.82
CA GLY A 95 10.25 31.07 -3.91
C GLY A 95 11.57 30.38 -4.29
N LEU A 96 11.55 29.04 -4.30
CA LEU A 96 12.73 28.20 -4.57
C LEU A 96 13.33 28.43 -5.97
N THR A 97 12.53 28.83 -6.96
CA THR A 97 13.00 29.08 -8.32
C THR A 97 14.01 30.21 -8.38
N ARG A 98 13.97 31.18 -7.46
CA ARG A 98 14.98 32.25 -7.39
C ARG A 98 16.38 31.75 -7.05
N ALA A 99 16.48 30.57 -6.42
CA ALA A 99 17.76 29.94 -6.11
C ALA A 99 18.31 29.11 -7.29
N ASP A 100 17.52 28.83 -8.34
CA ASP A 100 17.95 27.98 -9.45
C ASP A 100 19.18 28.54 -10.17
N ALA A 101 19.15 29.82 -10.57
CA ALA A 101 20.27 30.47 -11.26
C ALA A 101 21.50 30.67 -10.36
N PRO A 102 21.39 31.24 -9.14
CA PRO A 102 22.54 31.39 -8.25
C PRO A 102 23.22 30.07 -7.88
N VAL A 103 22.45 28.99 -7.63
CA VAL A 103 23.03 27.68 -7.32
C VAL A 103 23.73 27.08 -8.54
N SER A 104 23.12 27.18 -9.73
CA SER A 104 23.75 26.70 -10.96
C SER A 104 25.04 27.47 -11.29
N GLN A 105 25.05 28.80 -11.06
CA GLN A 105 26.22 29.63 -11.27
C GLN A 105 27.33 29.30 -10.27
N TRP A 106 27.00 29.20 -8.98
CA TRP A 106 27.95 28.80 -7.95
C TRP A 106 28.60 27.45 -8.28
N ALA A 107 27.80 26.48 -8.75
CA ALA A 107 28.32 25.17 -9.11
C ALA A 107 29.28 25.24 -10.30
N ALA A 108 28.97 26.07 -11.31
CA ALA A 108 29.85 26.29 -12.45
C ALA A 108 31.18 26.96 -12.06
N GLU A 109 31.13 27.98 -11.20
CA GLU A 109 32.33 28.69 -10.69
C GLU A 109 33.25 27.79 -9.86
N HIS A 110 32.70 26.74 -9.25
CA HIS A 110 33.44 25.80 -8.40
C HIS A 110 33.74 24.46 -9.10
N ALA A 111 33.44 24.34 -10.39
CA ALA A 111 33.71 23.16 -11.18
C ALA A 111 35.16 23.13 -11.68
N THR A 112 35.85 22.03 -11.40
CA THR A 112 37.16 21.66 -11.97
C THR A 112 37.02 20.39 -12.82
N THR A 113 37.97 20.13 -13.73
CA THR A 113 37.99 18.92 -14.55
C THR A 113 37.83 17.64 -13.71
N GLY A 114 38.53 17.55 -12.57
CA GLY A 114 38.42 16.42 -11.65
C GLY A 114 37.03 16.31 -11.00
N SER A 115 36.47 17.43 -10.55
CA SER A 115 35.12 17.43 -9.96
C SER A 115 34.04 17.03 -10.97
N THR A 116 34.14 17.52 -12.22
CA THR A 116 33.21 17.20 -13.31
C THR A 116 33.28 15.72 -13.67
N ALA A 117 34.50 15.14 -13.71
CA ALA A 117 34.68 13.71 -13.93
C ALA A 117 34.00 12.89 -12.82
N VAL A 118 34.25 13.22 -11.55
CA VAL A 118 33.60 12.55 -10.41
C VAL A 118 32.08 12.67 -10.47
N MET A 119 31.55 13.86 -10.77
CA MET A 119 30.10 14.07 -10.86
C MET A 119 29.48 13.34 -12.05
N SER A 120 30.19 13.23 -13.18
CA SER A 120 29.77 12.44 -14.33
C SER A 120 29.64 10.97 -13.97
N GLU A 121 30.65 10.40 -13.30
CA GLU A 121 30.63 9.00 -12.83
C GLU A 121 29.50 8.75 -11.83
N LEU A 122 29.37 9.62 -10.81
CA LEU A 122 28.28 9.51 -9.83
C LEU A 122 26.90 9.68 -10.47
N SER A 123 26.77 10.53 -11.49
CA SER A 123 25.51 10.69 -12.21
C SER A 123 25.06 9.42 -12.91
N LYS A 124 25.97 8.49 -13.26
CA LYS A 124 25.60 7.26 -13.94
C LYS A 124 24.63 6.39 -13.12
N PHE A 125 24.65 6.49 -11.80
CA PHE A 125 23.70 5.79 -10.91
C PHE A 125 22.24 6.25 -11.05
N GLY A 126 21.96 7.37 -11.73
CA GLY A 126 20.60 7.72 -12.19
C GLY A 126 20.35 7.46 -13.67
N GLY A 127 21.36 7.00 -14.40
CA GLY A 127 21.26 6.67 -15.81
C GLY A 127 20.60 5.31 -16.01
N THR A 128 19.89 5.17 -17.13
CA THR A 128 19.10 3.97 -17.46
C THR A 128 19.91 2.68 -17.36
N ALA A 129 21.15 2.65 -17.86
CA ALA A 129 21.99 1.45 -17.83
C ALA A 129 22.24 0.94 -16.40
N TYR A 130 22.69 1.81 -15.48
CA TYR A 130 23.01 1.40 -14.11
C TYR A 130 21.75 1.09 -13.30
N VAL A 131 20.65 1.81 -13.55
CA VAL A 131 19.35 1.51 -12.94
C VAL A 131 18.87 0.12 -13.36
N LEU A 132 18.99 -0.24 -14.64
CA LEU A 132 18.62 -1.58 -15.12
C LEU A 132 19.56 -2.66 -14.57
N ILE A 133 20.87 -2.42 -14.54
CA ILE A 133 21.83 -3.35 -13.93
C ILE A 133 21.49 -3.59 -12.46
N GLY A 134 21.22 -2.53 -11.69
CA GLY A 134 20.80 -2.62 -10.30
C GLY A 134 19.46 -3.36 -10.13
N ALA A 135 18.48 -3.07 -10.97
CA ALA A 135 17.18 -3.73 -10.98
C ALA A 135 17.31 -5.24 -11.25
N VAL A 136 18.12 -5.64 -12.23
CA VAL A 136 18.41 -7.05 -12.52
C VAL A 136 19.14 -7.70 -11.36
N ALA A 137 20.21 -7.08 -10.84
CA ALA A 137 20.99 -7.62 -9.74
C ALA A 137 20.12 -7.87 -8.48
N VAL A 138 19.27 -6.91 -8.12
CA VAL A 138 18.36 -7.04 -6.98
C VAL A 138 17.29 -8.11 -7.25
N THR A 139 16.75 -8.18 -8.47
CA THR A 139 15.78 -9.21 -8.85
C THR A 139 16.36 -10.61 -8.75
N VAL A 140 17.58 -10.81 -9.28
CA VAL A 140 18.30 -12.09 -9.19
C VAL A 140 18.59 -12.45 -7.73
N TYR A 141 19.11 -11.52 -6.94
CA TYR A 141 19.38 -11.74 -5.53
C TYR A 141 18.12 -12.09 -4.73
N ALA A 142 17.03 -11.33 -4.91
CA ALA A 142 15.78 -11.57 -4.21
C ALA A 142 15.08 -12.85 -4.69
N GLY A 143 15.23 -13.20 -5.97
CA GLY A 143 14.78 -14.46 -6.56
C GLY A 143 15.52 -15.68 -6.01
N TYR A 144 16.85 -15.57 -5.82
CA TYR A 144 17.65 -16.58 -5.14
C TYR A 144 17.20 -16.79 -3.69
N ARG A 145 16.81 -15.71 -3.01
CA ARG A 145 16.43 -15.78 -1.59
C ARG A 145 15.05 -16.39 -1.36
N ASP A 146 14.02 -15.96 -2.10
CA ASP A 146 12.63 -16.33 -1.78
C ASP A 146 11.78 -16.84 -2.98
N ARG A 147 12.32 -16.98 -4.20
CA ARG A 147 11.60 -17.45 -5.42
C ARG A 147 10.18 -16.90 -5.65
N ARG A 148 9.87 -15.71 -5.11
CA ARG A 148 8.54 -15.09 -5.23
C ARG A 148 8.41 -14.39 -6.58
N TRP A 149 7.44 -14.82 -7.38
CA TRP A 149 7.08 -14.21 -8.67
C TRP A 149 6.68 -12.73 -8.54
N ALA A 150 6.25 -12.29 -7.36
CA ALA A 150 5.95 -10.88 -7.10
C ALA A 150 7.19 -9.96 -7.14
N VAL A 151 8.40 -10.48 -6.93
CA VAL A 151 9.65 -9.70 -6.98
C VAL A 151 9.91 -9.12 -8.39
N PRO A 152 10.02 -9.94 -9.47
CA PRO A 152 10.26 -9.40 -10.80
C PRO A 152 9.15 -8.47 -11.26
N ILE A 153 7.88 -8.77 -10.94
CA ILE A 153 6.75 -7.91 -11.31
C ILE A 153 6.85 -6.55 -10.60
N PHE A 154 7.15 -6.54 -9.29
CA PHE A 154 7.37 -5.29 -8.55
C PHE A 154 8.46 -4.44 -9.18
N VAL A 155 9.60 -5.05 -9.54
CA VAL A 155 10.73 -4.34 -10.16
C VAL A 155 10.34 -3.77 -11.53
N VAL A 156 9.66 -4.55 -12.37
CA VAL A 156 9.18 -4.08 -13.67
C VAL A 156 8.22 -2.90 -13.52
N VAL A 157 7.22 -3.00 -12.63
CA VAL A 157 6.25 -1.91 -12.38
C VAL A 157 6.96 -0.67 -11.83
N ALA A 158 7.90 -0.84 -10.90
CA ALA A 158 8.68 0.26 -10.36
C ALA A 158 9.49 0.97 -11.46
N MET A 159 10.20 0.22 -12.31
CA MET A 159 11.13 0.78 -13.31
C MET A 159 10.42 1.34 -14.54
N VAL A 160 9.42 0.65 -15.07
CA VAL A 160 8.63 1.11 -16.22
C VAL A 160 7.73 2.27 -15.79
N GLY A 161 7.11 2.17 -14.62
CA GLY A 161 6.20 3.19 -14.13
C GLY A 161 6.88 4.52 -13.84
N GLN A 162 8.05 4.52 -13.18
CA GLN A 162 8.80 5.77 -12.95
C GLN A 162 9.21 6.43 -14.27
N PHE A 163 9.57 5.62 -15.28
CA PHE A 163 9.95 6.12 -16.59
C PHE A 163 8.74 6.75 -17.29
N ALA A 164 7.60 6.08 -17.28
CA ALA A 164 6.36 6.57 -17.86
C ALA A 164 5.89 7.87 -17.19
N VAL A 165 5.83 7.92 -15.85
CA VAL A 165 5.44 9.11 -15.08
C VAL A 165 6.37 10.29 -15.38
N SER A 166 7.69 10.05 -15.36
CA SER A 166 8.69 11.08 -15.67
C SER A 166 8.49 11.67 -17.06
N ASN A 167 8.35 10.82 -18.09
CA ASN A 167 8.17 11.29 -19.47
C ASN A 167 6.82 11.98 -19.71
N ALA A 168 5.74 11.50 -19.08
CA ALA A 168 4.42 12.12 -19.20
C ALA A 168 4.42 13.58 -18.67
N ILE A 169 5.03 13.81 -17.51
CA ILE A 169 5.18 15.18 -16.95
C ILE A 169 6.08 16.01 -17.87
N LYS A 170 7.13 15.39 -18.39
CA LYS A 170 8.14 16.05 -19.21
C LYS A 170 7.61 16.63 -20.52
N TRP A 171 6.63 15.97 -21.14
CA TRP A 171 5.91 16.48 -22.31
C TRP A 171 4.90 17.58 -21.98
N SER A 172 4.52 17.74 -20.71
CA SER A 172 3.49 18.71 -20.30
C SER A 172 4.05 20.08 -19.90
N VAL A 173 5.31 20.14 -19.46
CA VAL A 173 5.88 21.34 -18.79
C VAL A 173 6.81 22.17 -19.68
N GLU A 174 7.48 21.54 -20.66
CA GLU A 174 8.32 22.22 -21.67
C GLU A 174 9.36 23.23 -21.12
N ARG A 175 9.89 23.00 -19.92
CA ARG A 175 10.86 23.91 -19.28
C ARG A 175 12.22 23.88 -19.97
N ALA A 176 12.81 25.06 -20.22
CA ALA A 176 14.17 25.20 -20.73
C ALA A 176 15.25 24.83 -19.68
N ARG A 177 16.34 24.22 -20.14
CA ARG A 177 17.50 23.83 -19.30
C ARG A 177 18.41 25.03 -18.98
N PRO A 178 19.27 24.94 -17.95
CA PRO A 178 20.32 25.92 -17.73
C PRO A 178 21.26 26.02 -18.95
N SER A 179 21.60 27.23 -19.37
CA SER A 179 22.49 27.50 -20.53
C SER A 179 23.96 27.71 -20.16
N LEU A 180 24.30 27.65 -18.88
CA LEU A 180 25.60 28.09 -18.34
C LEU A 180 26.76 27.13 -18.64
N SER A 181 26.47 25.85 -18.88
CA SER A 181 27.51 24.85 -19.12
C SER A 181 26.95 23.73 -20.00
N ASN A 182 27.02 23.89 -21.33
CA ASN A 182 26.66 22.85 -22.31
C ASN A 182 27.68 21.70 -22.35
N LEU A 183 28.13 21.22 -21.19
CA LEU A 183 29.17 20.18 -21.03
C LEU A 183 28.75 18.82 -21.63
N THR A 184 27.45 18.62 -21.88
CA THR A 184 26.89 17.34 -22.33
C THR A 184 26.03 17.43 -23.59
N GLY A 185 25.88 18.62 -24.21
CA GLY A 185 25.17 18.80 -25.49
C GLY A 185 23.67 18.43 -25.52
N PHE A 186 22.99 18.26 -24.38
CA PHE A 186 21.59 17.85 -24.34
C PHE A 186 20.63 19.01 -24.68
N SER A 187 19.87 18.85 -25.76
CA SER A 187 18.66 19.64 -26.05
C SER A 187 17.41 18.98 -25.46
N GLY A 188 16.34 19.75 -25.23
CA GLY A 188 15.04 19.27 -24.75
C GLY A 188 14.68 19.69 -23.32
N THR A 189 13.51 19.26 -22.85
CA THR A 189 12.88 19.76 -21.63
C THR A 189 13.62 19.37 -20.35
N SER A 190 13.65 20.28 -19.38
CA SER A 190 14.43 20.15 -18.13
C SER A 190 13.62 19.50 -17.00
N PHE A 191 12.31 19.72 -16.95
CA PHE A 191 11.47 19.33 -15.81
C PHE A 191 10.65 18.06 -16.10
N PRO A 192 10.58 17.09 -15.16
CA PRO A 192 11.47 16.91 -14.01
C PRO A 192 12.81 16.28 -14.43
N SER A 193 13.78 16.23 -13.51
CA SER A 193 15.04 15.51 -13.75
C SER A 193 14.83 14.00 -13.78
N GLY A 194 14.94 13.39 -14.96
CA GLY A 194 14.76 11.95 -15.13
C GLY A 194 15.78 11.09 -14.36
N HIS A 195 17.03 11.54 -14.24
CA HIS A 195 18.05 10.84 -13.44
C HIS A 195 17.70 10.85 -11.94
N ALA A 196 17.16 11.96 -11.44
CA ALA A 196 16.73 12.06 -10.05
C ALA A 196 15.50 11.16 -9.78
N VAL A 197 14.50 11.16 -10.68
CA VAL A 197 13.33 10.27 -10.59
C VAL A 197 13.77 8.79 -10.57
N ALA A 198 14.61 8.40 -11.53
CA ALA A 198 15.05 7.02 -11.67
C ALA A 198 15.89 6.57 -10.47
N ALA A 199 16.86 7.38 -10.01
CA ALA A 199 17.66 7.07 -8.83
C ALA A 199 16.80 6.94 -7.57
N ALA A 200 15.88 7.88 -7.35
CA ALA A 200 14.98 7.85 -6.20
C ALA A 200 14.11 6.58 -6.17
N ALA A 201 13.48 6.23 -7.28
CA ALA A 201 12.61 5.05 -7.38
C ALA A 201 13.41 3.73 -7.30
N ALA A 202 14.52 3.63 -8.04
CA ALA A 202 15.30 2.40 -8.16
C ALA A 202 16.03 2.03 -6.87
N TRP A 203 16.74 2.98 -6.26
CA TRP A 203 17.53 2.67 -5.07
C TRP A 203 16.65 2.48 -3.84
N ALA A 204 15.50 3.16 -3.74
CA ALA A 204 14.51 2.88 -2.71
C ALA A 204 13.89 1.48 -2.87
N SER A 205 13.58 1.08 -4.11
CA SER A 205 13.11 -0.27 -4.44
C SER A 205 14.16 -1.33 -4.09
N ALA A 206 15.43 -1.07 -4.39
CA ALA A 206 16.54 -1.94 -4.02
C ALA A 206 16.66 -2.10 -2.50
N ALA A 207 16.71 -0.99 -1.76
CA ALA A 207 16.77 -1.01 -0.30
C ALA A 207 15.58 -1.76 0.33
N PHE A 208 14.39 -1.59 -0.24
CA PHE A 208 13.19 -2.29 0.19
C PHE A 208 13.29 -3.81 0.01
N LEU A 209 13.75 -4.27 -1.16
CA LEU A 209 13.90 -5.69 -1.47
C LEU A 209 15.05 -6.34 -0.68
N LEU A 210 16.19 -5.66 -0.56
CA LEU A 210 17.35 -6.12 0.22
C LEU A 210 17.06 -6.15 1.73
N GLY A 211 16.21 -5.25 2.20
CA GLY A 211 15.80 -5.15 3.61
C GLY A 211 14.83 -6.24 4.07
N ARG A 212 14.31 -7.09 3.17
CA ARG A 212 13.38 -8.17 3.53
C ARG A 212 14.06 -9.21 4.42
N GLY A 213 13.40 -9.53 5.55
CA GLY A 213 13.94 -10.47 6.54
C GLY A 213 15.23 -9.98 7.21
N ARG A 214 15.48 -8.66 7.25
CA ARG A 214 16.62 -8.05 7.95
C ARG A 214 16.15 -7.23 9.15
N SER A 215 17.06 -7.00 10.10
CA SER A 215 16.78 -6.21 11.30
C SER A 215 16.43 -4.76 10.95
N ARG A 216 15.70 -4.08 11.85
CA ARG A 216 15.34 -2.65 11.71
C ARG A 216 16.52 -1.74 11.44
N HIS A 217 17.67 -2.01 12.07
CA HIS A 217 18.90 -1.25 11.89
C HIS A 217 19.43 -1.39 10.46
N VAL A 218 19.54 -2.63 9.95
CA VAL A 218 20.00 -2.89 8.58
C VAL A 218 19.06 -2.23 7.56
N ARG A 219 17.75 -2.30 7.77
CA ARG A 219 16.77 -1.61 6.90
C ARG A 219 16.94 -0.09 6.92
N GLY A 220 17.17 0.48 8.10
CA GLY A 220 17.46 1.92 8.25
C GLY A 220 18.71 2.31 7.48
N VAL A 221 19.79 1.55 7.61
CA VAL A 221 21.03 1.77 6.85
C VAL A 221 20.79 1.67 5.35
N LEU A 222 20.14 0.62 4.86
CA LEU A 222 19.83 0.45 3.43
C LEU A 222 18.99 1.61 2.88
N PHE A 223 17.98 2.04 3.64
CA PHE A 223 17.15 3.19 3.25
C PHE A 223 17.96 4.49 3.24
N GLY A 224 18.83 4.70 4.24
CA GLY A 224 19.75 5.83 4.29
C GLY A 224 20.70 5.87 3.09
N VAL A 225 21.29 4.72 2.72
CA VAL A 225 22.12 4.60 1.51
C VAL A 225 21.32 4.95 0.25
N ALA A 226 20.10 4.45 0.11
CA ALA A 226 19.25 4.76 -1.03
C ALA A 226 18.90 6.26 -1.15
N VAL A 227 18.55 6.90 -0.03
CA VAL A 227 18.29 8.35 0.01
C VAL A 227 19.55 9.13 -0.32
N GLY A 228 20.68 8.77 0.29
CA GLY A 228 21.95 9.44 0.04
C GLY A 228 22.41 9.33 -1.39
N LEU A 229 22.27 8.15 -2.02
CA LEU A 229 22.56 7.96 -3.44
C LEU A 229 21.62 8.78 -4.33
N GLY A 230 20.32 8.79 -4.05
CA GLY A 230 19.33 9.60 -4.77
C GLY A 230 19.67 11.09 -4.72
N VAL A 231 19.94 11.63 -3.53
CA VAL A 231 20.31 13.04 -3.32
C VAL A 231 21.65 13.37 -3.97
N THR A 232 22.64 12.48 -3.89
CA THR A 232 23.94 12.67 -4.57
C THR A 232 23.75 12.76 -6.08
N VAL A 233 23.00 11.83 -6.68
CA VAL A 233 22.69 11.84 -8.12
C VAL A 233 21.91 13.10 -8.51
N ALA A 234 20.93 13.52 -7.71
CA ALA A 234 20.21 14.78 -7.94
C ALA A 234 21.17 15.99 -7.96
N GLY A 235 22.07 16.07 -6.96
CA GLY A 235 23.08 17.12 -6.86
C GLY A 235 24.03 17.15 -8.05
N THR A 236 24.46 15.99 -8.58
CA THR A 236 25.33 15.96 -9.76
C THR A 236 24.66 16.54 -10.99
N ARG A 237 23.33 16.44 -11.14
CA ARG A 237 22.63 17.02 -12.30
C ARG A 237 22.61 18.55 -12.26
N VAL A 238 22.50 19.14 -11.06
CA VAL A 238 22.62 20.59 -10.88
C VAL A 238 24.06 21.02 -11.14
N ALA A 239 25.02 20.29 -10.58
CA ALA A 239 26.42 20.66 -10.65
C ALA A 239 27.05 20.48 -12.05
N LEU A 240 26.52 19.57 -12.87
CA LEU A 240 26.85 19.45 -14.29
C LEU A 240 26.10 20.46 -15.18
N GLY A 241 25.23 21.28 -14.58
CA GLY A 241 24.48 22.34 -15.26
C GLY A 241 23.43 21.85 -16.25
N VAL A 242 22.94 20.61 -16.10
CA VAL A 242 21.96 20.03 -17.04
C VAL A 242 20.51 20.13 -16.57
N HIS A 243 20.30 20.49 -15.29
CA HIS A 243 19.00 20.62 -14.63
C HIS A 243 19.05 21.72 -13.56
N TRP A 244 17.91 22.37 -13.34
CA TRP A 244 17.74 23.31 -12.23
C TRP A 244 17.58 22.59 -10.89
N THR A 245 17.83 23.29 -9.77
CA THR A 245 17.65 22.76 -8.41
C THR A 245 16.22 22.30 -8.18
N THR A 246 15.24 23.08 -8.64
CA THR A 246 13.82 22.71 -8.56
C THR A 246 13.45 21.49 -9.42
N ASP A 247 14.14 21.25 -10.56
CA ASP A 247 13.91 20.06 -11.40
C ASP A 247 14.31 18.77 -10.67
N VAL A 248 15.40 18.82 -9.92
CA VAL A 248 15.93 17.65 -9.20
C VAL A 248 15.17 17.38 -7.91
N ILE A 249 14.72 18.43 -7.20
CA ILE A 249 13.84 18.29 -6.03
C ILE A 249 12.52 17.62 -6.45
N ALA A 250 11.87 18.15 -7.49
CA ALA A 250 10.64 17.55 -8.01
C ALA A 250 10.88 16.09 -8.47
N GLY A 251 12.02 15.83 -9.13
CA GLY A 251 12.39 14.48 -9.55
C GLY A 251 12.51 13.49 -8.40
N LEU A 252 13.20 13.85 -7.31
CA LEU A 252 13.30 13.02 -6.10
C LEU A 252 11.93 12.71 -5.50
N MET A 253 11.08 13.73 -5.39
CA MET A 253 9.73 13.59 -4.83
C MET A 253 8.86 12.64 -5.65
N ILE A 254 8.86 12.79 -6.98
CA ILE A 254 8.12 11.92 -7.89
C ILE A 254 8.62 10.48 -7.78
N GLY A 255 9.93 10.26 -7.81
CA GLY A 255 10.52 8.91 -7.73
C GLY A 255 10.23 8.20 -6.41
N TRP A 256 10.40 8.87 -5.27
CA TRP A 256 10.08 8.28 -3.97
C TRP A 256 8.57 8.05 -3.77
N SER A 257 7.73 8.93 -4.32
CA SER A 257 6.27 8.75 -4.26
C SER A 257 5.83 7.55 -5.10
N TRP A 258 6.38 7.39 -6.31
CA TRP A 258 6.13 6.21 -7.14
C TRP A 258 6.57 4.92 -6.45
N PHE A 259 7.76 4.92 -5.85
CA PHE A 259 8.21 3.80 -5.02
C PHE A 259 7.23 3.49 -3.88
N ALA A 260 6.75 4.51 -3.16
CA ALA A 260 5.80 4.31 -2.06
C ALA A 260 4.48 3.67 -2.54
N VAL A 261 3.97 4.09 -3.70
CA VAL A 261 2.81 3.47 -4.35
C VAL A 261 3.08 2.01 -4.67
N CYS A 262 4.20 1.69 -5.34
CA CYS A 262 4.57 0.30 -5.63
C CYS A 262 4.71 -0.53 -4.35
N ALA A 263 5.34 0.00 -3.31
CA ALA A 263 5.53 -0.71 -2.05
C ALA A 263 4.17 -1.05 -1.38
N VAL A 264 3.19 -0.16 -1.46
CA VAL A 264 1.83 -0.39 -0.96
C VAL A 264 1.08 -1.41 -1.81
N LEU A 265 1.09 -1.24 -3.14
CA LEU A 265 0.36 -2.12 -4.09
C LEU A 265 0.79 -3.58 -3.98
N PHE A 266 2.08 -3.83 -3.71
CA PHE A 266 2.61 -5.19 -3.56
C PHE A 266 2.53 -5.73 -2.13
N GLY A 267 1.72 -5.12 -1.26
CA GLY A 267 1.48 -5.62 0.10
C GLY A 267 2.65 -5.40 1.05
N GLY A 268 3.42 -4.33 0.85
CA GLY A 268 4.59 -4.03 1.66
C GLY A 268 5.67 -5.11 1.52
N ARG A 269 6.47 -5.29 2.58
CA ARG A 269 7.67 -6.15 2.54
C ARG A 269 7.35 -7.64 2.33
N ARG A 270 6.09 -8.04 2.40
CA ARG A 270 5.66 -9.42 2.17
C ARG A 270 5.53 -9.75 0.68
N LEU A 271 5.45 -8.77 -0.22
CA LEU A 271 5.33 -9.01 -1.67
C LEU A 271 4.27 -10.08 -1.99
N ARG A 272 3.14 -10.04 -1.29
CA ARG A 272 1.99 -10.89 -1.57
C ARG A 272 0.91 -9.97 -2.12
N PRO A 273 0.78 -9.87 -3.45
CA PRO A 273 -0.37 -9.21 -4.06
C PRO A 273 -1.62 -9.83 -3.47
N ALA A 274 -2.56 -9.03 -2.97
CA ALA A 274 -3.82 -9.47 -2.35
C ALA A 274 -3.77 -10.19 -0.98
N GLU A 275 -2.63 -10.51 -0.36
CA GLU A 275 -2.66 -10.95 1.06
C GLU A 275 -3.24 -9.88 2.00
N PRO A 276 -2.98 -8.57 1.80
CA PRO A 276 -3.69 -7.54 2.55
C PRO A 276 -5.21 -7.57 2.33
N LEU A 277 -5.73 -8.13 1.23
CA LEU A 277 -7.16 -8.31 0.97
C LEU A 277 -7.70 -9.54 1.74
N LEU A 278 -6.96 -10.65 1.75
CA LEU A 278 -7.37 -11.90 2.41
C LEU A 278 -7.32 -11.79 3.93
N VAL A 279 -6.22 -11.29 4.49
CA VAL A 279 -6.07 -11.07 5.94
C VAL A 279 -7.07 -10.03 6.44
N ALA A 280 -7.34 -8.99 5.64
CA ALA A 280 -8.36 -8.00 5.95
C ALA A 280 -9.79 -8.59 5.88
N ARG A 281 -10.07 -9.55 4.99
CA ARG A 281 -11.33 -10.29 4.94
C ARG A 281 -11.48 -11.18 6.18
N GLU A 282 -10.47 -11.98 6.50
CA GLU A 282 -10.45 -12.86 7.68
C GLU A 282 -10.61 -12.08 8.99
N GLN A 283 -9.98 -10.90 9.12
CA GLN A 283 -10.11 -10.07 10.33
C GLN A 283 -11.40 -9.26 10.40
N THR A 284 -11.95 -8.80 9.26
CA THR A 284 -13.29 -8.20 9.24
C THR A 284 -14.34 -9.23 9.61
N GLN A 285 -14.13 -10.48 9.19
CA GLN A 285 -14.96 -11.61 9.58
C GLN A 285 -14.79 -11.92 11.07
N ALA A 286 -13.56 -11.97 11.61
CA ALA A 286 -13.31 -12.17 13.05
C ALA A 286 -13.87 -11.05 13.94
N ASP A 287 -13.78 -9.79 13.53
CA ASP A 287 -14.34 -8.64 14.27
C ASP A 287 -15.87 -8.60 14.19
N ALA A 288 -16.47 -8.98 13.05
CA ALA A 288 -17.92 -9.15 12.95
C ALA A 288 -18.40 -10.29 13.85
N VAL A 289 -17.60 -11.36 13.94
CA VAL A 289 -17.85 -12.54 14.76
C VAL A 289 -17.81 -12.26 16.26
N ALA A 290 -16.85 -11.45 16.75
CA ALA A 290 -16.81 -11.05 18.16
C ALA A 290 -18.02 -10.19 18.58
N VAL A 291 -18.64 -9.47 17.63
CA VAL A 291 -19.87 -8.70 17.87
C VAL A 291 -21.13 -9.59 17.85
N CYS A 292 -21.02 -10.81 17.31
CA CYS A 292 -22.14 -11.74 17.19
C CYS A 292 -22.32 -12.65 18.42
N GLU A 293 -21.27 -12.96 19.18
CA GLU A 293 -21.35 -13.83 20.38
C GLU A 293 -22.34 -13.32 21.45
N ASP A 294 -22.56 -12.00 21.53
CA ASP A 294 -23.52 -11.39 22.46
C ASP A 294 -24.96 -11.28 21.92
N ARG A 295 -25.23 -11.76 20.69
CA ARG A 295 -26.59 -11.72 20.12
C ARG A 295 -27.26 -13.09 20.14
N PRO A 296 -28.49 -13.21 20.67
CA PRO A 296 -29.21 -14.47 20.61
C PRO A 296 -29.61 -14.80 19.17
N VAL A 297 -29.32 -16.02 18.72
CA VAL A 297 -29.87 -16.57 17.48
C VAL A 297 -31.25 -17.12 17.83
N GLN A 298 -32.30 -16.36 17.51
CA GLN A 298 -33.66 -16.77 17.85
C GLN A 298 -34.32 -17.53 16.70
N PHE A 299 -34.78 -18.74 17.00
CA PHE A 299 -35.73 -19.47 16.17
C PHE A 299 -37.16 -19.07 16.54
N SER A 300 -38.09 -19.20 15.59
CA SER A 300 -39.52 -18.99 15.84
C SER A 300 -40.02 -19.93 16.93
N ALA A 301 -41.01 -19.49 17.72
CA ALA A 301 -41.51 -20.23 18.89
C ALA A 301 -41.82 -21.70 18.59
N GLU A 302 -42.42 -21.97 17.43
CA GLU A 302 -42.80 -23.30 16.94
C GLU A 302 -41.63 -24.26 16.68
N LEU A 303 -40.43 -23.74 16.40
CA LEU A 303 -39.24 -24.55 16.07
C LEU A 303 -38.28 -24.68 17.25
N ARG A 304 -38.46 -23.89 18.31
CA ARG A 304 -37.52 -23.87 19.45
C ARG A 304 -37.47 -25.20 20.19
N ASP A 305 -38.61 -25.88 20.34
CA ASP A 305 -38.67 -27.17 21.03
C ASP A 305 -37.97 -28.26 20.20
N ARG A 306 -38.16 -28.24 18.88
CA ARG A 306 -37.51 -29.15 17.91
C ARG A 306 -36.04 -28.84 17.66
N VAL A 307 -35.60 -27.62 17.95
CA VAL A 307 -34.17 -27.28 18.00
C VAL A 307 -33.59 -27.79 19.31
N ALA A 308 -34.30 -27.63 20.44
CA ALA A 308 -33.81 -28.04 21.75
C ALA A 308 -33.69 -29.56 21.92
N ASP A 309 -34.55 -30.35 21.28
CA ASP A 309 -34.48 -31.81 21.26
C ASP A 309 -33.50 -32.38 20.21
N GLY A 310 -32.88 -31.51 19.40
CA GLY A 310 -31.91 -31.88 18.37
C GLY A 310 -32.51 -32.43 17.08
N THR A 311 -33.84 -32.36 16.89
CA THR A 311 -34.50 -32.79 15.65
C THR A 311 -34.18 -31.87 14.47
N ILE A 312 -33.94 -30.58 14.73
CA ILE A 312 -33.53 -29.58 13.73
C ILE A 312 -32.06 -29.24 13.95
N THR A 313 -31.22 -29.53 12.97
CA THR A 313 -29.77 -29.30 12.98
C THR A 313 -29.30 -28.38 11.86
N LEU A 314 -30.21 -27.96 10.97
CA LEU A 314 -29.88 -27.09 9.83
C LEU A 314 -30.84 -25.90 9.76
N THR A 315 -30.32 -24.73 9.42
CA THR A 315 -31.16 -23.57 9.13
C THR A 315 -30.64 -22.75 7.96
N PHE A 316 -31.58 -22.21 7.17
CA PHE A 316 -31.27 -21.24 6.14
C PHE A 316 -31.63 -19.83 6.59
N ARG A 317 -30.72 -18.90 6.35
CA ARG A 317 -30.89 -17.50 6.74
C ARG A 317 -30.46 -16.59 5.61
N ARG A 318 -31.37 -15.68 5.23
CA ARG A 318 -31.02 -14.53 4.42
C ARG A 318 -30.59 -13.40 5.33
N TRP A 319 -29.29 -13.15 5.39
CA TRP A 319 -28.75 -11.99 6.09
C TRP A 319 -27.96 -11.09 5.16
N SER A 320 -28.07 -9.79 5.36
CA SER A 320 -27.18 -8.82 4.69
C SER A 320 -25.74 -8.87 5.22
N ARG A 321 -25.53 -9.47 6.40
CA ARG A 321 -24.23 -9.79 7.01
C ARG A 321 -24.35 -11.05 7.85
N LEU A 322 -23.37 -11.94 7.76
CA LEU A 322 -23.32 -13.17 8.56
C LEU A 322 -23.37 -12.83 10.07
N GLN A 323 -24.28 -13.48 10.81
CA GLN A 323 -24.52 -13.22 12.23
C GLN A 323 -23.99 -14.31 13.16
N VAL A 324 -23.37 -15.37 12.63
CA VAL A 324 -22.85 -16.51 13.41
C VAL A 324 -21.51 -16.98 12.85
N ARG A 325 -20.75 -17.77 13.62
CA ARG A 325 -19.52 -18.45 13.17
C ARG A 325 -19.55 -19.93 13.49
N VAL A 326 -18.86 -20.73 12.68
CA VAL A 326 -18.48 -22.10 13.02
C VAL A 326 -17.70 -22.12 14.34
N GLY A 327 -18.05 -23.03 15.25
CA GLY A 327 -17.58 -23.15 16.63
C GLY A 327 -18.15 -22.10 17.59
N GLY A 328 -19.01 -21.18 17.13
CA GLY A 328 -19.67 -20.19 18.00
C GLY A 328 -20.85 -20.81 18.75
N ARG A 329 -21.00 -20.46 20.02
CA ARG A 329 -22.13 -20.90 20.86
C ARG A 329 -23.16 -19.80 21.02
N TYR A 330 -24.42 -20.10 20.72
CA TYR A 330 -25.51 -19.14 20.71
C TYR A 330 -26.72 -19.66 21.48
N ARG A 331 -27.36 -18.78 22.25
CA ARG A 331 -28.60 -19.12 22.95
C ARG A 331 -29.77 -19.06 21.98
N SER A 332 -30.52 -20.15 21.89
CA SER A 332 -31.79 -20.27 21.16
C SER A 332 -32.88 -20.79 22.10
N GLY A 333 -33.73 -19.87 22.60
CA GLY A 333 -34.73 -20.22 23.60
C GLY A 333 -34.10 -20.76 24.89
N GLY A 334 -34.49 -21.97 25.29
CA GLY A 334 -33.94 -22.68 26.46
C GLY A 334 -32.68 -23.50 26.17
N ALA A 335 -32.25 -23.61 24.91
CA ALA A 335 -31.11 -24.42 24.50
C ALA A 335 -29.91 -23.54 24.11
N MET A 336 -28.71 -24.12 24.19
CA MET A 336 -27.49 -23.57 23.62
C MET A 336 -27.15 -24.37 22.38
N ILE A 337 -26.87 -23.71 21.27
CA ILE A 337 -26.43 -24.34 20.03
C ILE A 337 -25.01 -23.95 19.71
N GLU A 338 -24.22 -24.89 19.19
CA GLU A 338 -22.90 -24.63 18.61
C GLU A 338 -22.99 -24.82 17.10
N ILE A 339 -22.44 -23.87 16.33
CA ILE A 339 -22.50 -23.92 14.87
C ILE A 339 -21.38 -24.81 14.33
N ASP A 340 -21.73 -25.77 13.49
CA ASP A 340 -20.79 -26.76 12.95
C ASP A 340 -20.22 -26.34 11.59
N ASP A 341 -21.07 -25.79 10.72
CA ASP A 341 -20.66 -25.36 9.40
C ASP A 341 -21.52 -24.20 8.86
N ILE A 342 -20.94 -23.40 7.94
CA ILE A 342 -21.63 -22.28 7.29
C ILE A 342 -21.23 -22.20 5.82
N ASP A 343 -22.21 -22.42 4.95
CA ASP A 343 -22.08 -22.23 3.50
C ASP A 343 -22.96 -21.10 2.99
N LEU A 344 -22.56 -20.49 1.87
CA LEU A 344 -23.40 -19.56 1.11
C LEU A 344 -23.81 -20.22 -0.19
N VAL A 345 -25.09 -20.62 -0.28
CA VAL A 345 -25.61 -21.42 -1.39
C VAL A 345 -26.78 -20.71 -2.07
N PRO A 346 -26.98 -20.88 -3.40
CA PRO A 346 -28.20 -20.42 -4.05
C PRO A 346 -29.40 -21.22 -3.51
N PHE A 347 -30.56 -20.57 -3.34
CA PHE A 347 -31.76 -21.24 -2.84
C PHE A 347 -32.17 -22.43 -3.71
N SER A 348 -31.83 -22.41 -5.01
CA SER A 348 -32.04 -23.49 -5.97
C SER A 348 -31.27 -24.79 -5.65
N SER A 349 -30.16 -24.72 -4.94
CA SER A 349 -29.33 -25.90 -4.65
C SER A 349 -29.74 -26.68 -3.40
N ILE A 350 -30.76 -26.20 -2.66
CA ILE A 350 -31.30 -26.92 -1.49
C ILE A 350 -32.04 -28.17 -1.98
N ASP A 351 -31.60 -29.32 -1.51
CA ASP A 351 -32.18 -30.63 -1.82
C ASP A 351 -33.14 -31.12 -0.72
N ASP A 352 -33.73 -32.29 -0.92
CA ASP A 352 -34.73 -32.86 0.00
C ASP A 352 -34.09 -33.32 1.32
N ASP A 353 -32.80 -33.68 1.30
CA ASP A 353 -32.04 -34.07 2.50
C ASP A 353 -31.80 -32.84 3.39
N ASP A 354 -31.39 -31.72 2.81
CA ASP A 354 -31.28 -30.43 3.51
C ASP A 354 -32.64 -30.00 4.07
N LEU A 355 -33.73 -30.16 3.31
CA LEU A 355 -35.07 -29.78 3.75
C LEU A 355 -35.50 -30.58 5.00
N ALA A 356 -35.23 -31.88 5.04
CA ALA A 356 -35.55 -32.74 6.18
C ALA A 356 -34.86 -32.26 7.48
N LEU A 357 -33.62 -31.79 7.39
CA LEU A 357 -32.82 -31.30 8.52
C LEU A 357 -33.27 -29.92 9.05
N THR A 358 -34.00 -29.15 8.24
CA THR A 358 -34.60 -27.87 8.68
C THR A 358 -35.90 -28.04 9.45
N GLY A 359 -36.55 -29.19 9.30
CA GLY A 359 -37.86 -29.47 9.87
C GLY A 359 -39.04 -28.74 9.21
N GLU A 360 -38.84 -28.12 8.05
CA GLU A 360 -39.91 -27.51 7.26
C GLU A 360 -40.72 -28.56 6.48
N ALA A 361 -42.00 -28.27 6.24
CA ALA A 361 -42.91 -29.21 5.57
C ALA A 361 -42.64 -29.33 4.07
N ASP A 362 -42.26 -28.23 3.42
CA ASP A 362 -41.95 -28.16 2.00
C ASP A 362 -40.99 -27.00 1.71
N ARG A 363 -40.43 -27.00 0.49
CA ARG A 363 -39.49 -25.98 0.02
C ARG A 363 -40.08 -24.57 0.00
N GLU A 364 -41.38 -24.44 -0.19
CA GLU A 364 -42.07 -23.14 -0.23
C GLU A 364 -42.24 -22.56 1.18
N ALA A 365 -42.47 -23.41 2.19
CA ALA A 365 -42.45 -23.05 3.60
C ALA A 365 -41.07 -22.52 4.01
N LEU A 366 -40.01 -23.22 3.60
CA LEU A 366 -38.63 -22.76 3.80
C LEU A 366 -38.37 -21.41 3.09
N ARG A 367 -38.85 -21.25 1.85
CA ARG A 367 -38.73 -20.00 1.08
C ARG A 367 -39.39 -18.82 1.81
N ARG A 368 -40.65 -18.99 2.24
CA ARG A 368 -41.39 -17.98 3.01
C ARG A 368 -40.67 -17.59 4.30
N ARG A 369 -40.11 -18.56 5.03
CA ARG A 369 -39.40 -18.29 6.30
C ARG A 369 -38.05 -17.59 6.09
N THR A 370 -37.34 -17.97 5.03
CA THR A 370 -36.05 -17.38 4.67
C THR A 370 -36.22 -15.95 4.14
N ALA A 371 -37.41 -15.59 3.67
CA ALA A 371 -37.76 -14.27 3.13
C ALA A 371 -37.94 -13.14 4.17
N HIS A 372 -37.64 -13.36 5.45
CA HIS A 372 -37.75 -12.34 6.51
C HIS A 372 -36.90 -11.06 6.24
N ALA A 373 -35.88 -11.15 5.38
CA ALA A 373 -35.03 -10.04 4.97
C ALA A 373 -35.24 -9.60 3.50
N GLY A 374 -36.25 -10.14 2.81
CA GLY A 374 -36.60 -9.81 1.41
C GLY A 374 -36.98 -11.05 0.56
N PRO A 375 -37.54 -10.86 -0.65
CA PRO A 375 -38.06 -11.94 -1.51
C PRO A 375 -36.98 -12.92 -1.96
N VAL A 376 -37.16 -14.22 -1.73
CA VAL A 376 -36.17 -15.26 -2.07
C VAL A 376 -36.55 -15.90 -3.41
N GLU A 377 -35.74 -15.63 -4.43
CA GLU A 377 -35.79 -16.27 -5.74
C GLU A 377 -34.79 -17.44 -5.80
N ASP A 378 -34.83 -18.25 -6.86
CA ASP A 378 -34.03 -19.47 -6.96
C ASP A 378 -32.51 -19.21 -6.97
N ASP A 379 -32.07 -18.09 -7.54
CA ASP A 379 -30.66 -17.68 -7.53
C ASP A 379 -30.26 -16.89 -6.26
N THR A 380 -31.21 -16.62 -5.37
CA THR A 380 -30.95 -15.83 -4.16
C THR A 380 -30.04 -16.61 -3.22
N LEU A 381 -28.88 -16.03 -2.92
CA LEU A 381 -27.92 -16.62 -2.00
C LEU A 381 -28.41 -16.54 -0.56
N VAL A 382 -28.37 -17.68 0.11
CA VAL A 382 -28.78 -17.87 1.51
C VAL A 382 -27.67 -18.57 2.28
N TYR A 383 -27.52 -18.23 3.55
CA TYR A 383 -26.58 -18.93 4.42
C TYR A 383 -27.21 -20.24 4.87
N ARG A 384 -26.57 -21.36 4.53
CA ARG A 384 -26.82 -22.71 5.05
C ARG A 384 -25.99 -22.85 6.32
N ILE A 385 -26.64 -23.07 7.45
CA ILE A 385 -26.00 -23.03 8.78
C ILE A 385 -26.31 -24.35 9.48
N GLU A 386 -25.30 -25.20 9.63
CA GLU A 386 -25.38 -26.43 10.43
C GLU A 386 -25.05 -26.14 11.88
N PHE A 387 -25.74 -26.80 12.80
CA PHE A 387 -25.53 -26.65 14.22
C PHE A 387 -26.02 -27.88 14.99
N HIS A 388 -25.48 -28.04 16.20
CA HIS A 388 -25.97 -29.02 17.17
C HIS A 388 -26.26 -28.36 18.52
N VAL A 389 -27.07 -29.04 19.33
CA VAL A 389 -27.36 -28.61 20.70
C VAL A 389 -26.22 -29.00 21.63
N VAL A 390 -25.76 -28.06 22.43
CA VAL A 390 -24.78 -28.29 23.50
C VAL A 390 -25.43 -28.09 24.86
N THR A 391 -25.14 -29.00 25.80
CA THR A 391 -25.59 -28.84 27.19
C THR A 391 -24.81 -27.70 27.87
N PRO A 392 -25.47 -26.81 28.63
CA PRO A 392 -24.76 -25.83 29.43
C PRO A 392 -23.86 -26.57 30.41
N HIS A 393 -22.54 -26.40 30.27
CA HIS A 393 -21.61 -26.91 31.27
C HIS A 393 -21.84 -26.13 32.58
N SER A 394 -22.01 -26.88 33.67
CA SER A 394 -22.12 -26.41 35.05
C SER A 394 -20.96 -25.52 35.48
#